data_AF-A0A8J3GNW9-F1
#
_entry.id   AF-A0A8J3GNW9-F1
#
_cell.length_a   1.000
_cell.length_b   1.000
_cell.length_c   1.000
_cell.angle_alpha   90.00
_cell.angle_beta   90.00
_cell.angle_gamma   90.00
#
_symmetry.space_group_name_H-M   'P 1'
#
loop_
_entity.id
_entity.type
_entity.pdbx_description
1 polymer ?
#
loop_
_entity_poly.entity_id
_entity_poly.type
_entity_poly.pdbx_seq_one_letter_code
_entity_poly.pdbx_strand_id
1 'polypeptide(L)' 'MNTATHSETEEPFVVYHREGDERLWVRPAAMWGESVERDGYSGPRFTAIED' A
#
# COMPACT_ATOMS: atom_id res chain seq x y z
N MET A 1 -1.24 -3.82 -10.16
CA MET A 1 -1.66 -3.55 -8.76
C MET A 1 -2.92 -4.34 -8.50
N ASN A 2 -2.91 -5.25 -7.51
CA ASN A 2 -4.09 -6.06 -7.20
C ASN A 2 -4.77 -5.52 -5.94
N THR A 3 -6.09 -5.43 -5.97
CA THR A 3 -6.92 -5.08 -4.81
C THR A 3 -7.69 -6.29 -4.32
N ALA A 4 -7.91 -6.37 -3.01
CA ALA A 4 -8.76 -7.37 -2.36
C ALA A 4 -9.85 -6.67 -1.55
N THR A 5 -10.99 -7.32 -1.37
CA THR A 5 -12.10 -6.83 -0.55
C THR A 5 -12.05 -7.50 0.81
N HIS A 6 -12.04 -6.71 1.89
CA HIS A 6 -12.10 -7.23 3.25
C HIS A 6 -13.47 -7.88 3.49
N SER A 7 -13.50 -9.16 3.87
CA SER A 7 -14.76 -9.93 3.90
C SER A 7 -15.75 -9.47 4.95
N GLU A 8 -15.28 -8.83 6.03
CA GLU A 8 -16.14 -8.39 7.14
C GLU A 8 -16.62 -6.95 7.00
N THR A 9 -15.86 -6.09 6.31
CA THR A 9 -16.16 -4.65 6.21
C THR A 9 -16.43 -4.19 4.78
N GLU A 10 -16.21 -5.06 3.80
CA GLU A 10 -16.31 -4.78 2.36
C GLU A 10 -15.35 -3.67 1.87
N GLU A 11 -14.39 -3.27 2.71
CA GLU A 11 -13.44 -2.22 2.38
C GLU A 11 -12.36 -2.72 1.41
N PRO A 12 -11.93 -1.88 0.45
CA PRO A 12 -10.88 -2.23 -0.48
C PRO A 12 -9.49 -2.12 0.16
N PHE A 13 -8.66 -3.13 -0.10
CA PHE A 13 -7.26 -3.21 0.30
C PHE A 13 -6.36 -3.41 -0.92
N VAL A 14 -5.13 -2.91 -0.86
CA VAL A 14 -4.07 -3.23 -1.83
C VAL A 14 -3.25 -4.40 -1.30
N VAL A 15 -3.01 -5.39 -2.15
CA VAL A 15 -2.17 -6.56 -1.86
C VAL A 15 -0.84 -6.41 -2.60
N TYR A 16 0.28 -6.52 -1.89
CA TYR A 16 1.62 -6.34 -2.45
C TYR A 16 2.68 -7.18 -1.74
N HIS A 17 3.82 -7.39 -2.40
CA HIS A 17 5.02 -7.97 -1.80
C HIS A 17 5.97 -6.86 -1.36
N ARG A 18 6.77 -7.12 -0.33
CA ARG A 18 7.87 -6.25 0.08
C ARG A 18 9.18 -6.97 -0.22
N GLU A 19 10.14 -6.24 -0.77
CA GLU A 19 11.48 -6.79 -1.01
C GLU A 19 12.09 -7.29 0.30
N GLY A 20 12.65 -8.50 0.27
CA GLY A 20 13.23 -9.15 1.46
C GLY A 20 12.21 -9.78 2.41
N ASP A 21 10.91 -9.83 2.06
CA ASP A 21 9.88 -10.53 2.83
C ASP A 21 9.04 -11.45 1.93
N GLU A 22 8.97 -12.73 2.31
CA GLU A 22 8.22 -13.75 1.56
C GLU A 22 6.71 -13.67 1.79
N ARG A 23 6.24 -12.82 2.71
CA ARG A 23 4.82 -12.67 3.02
C ARG A 23 4.12 -11.69 2.08
N LEU A 24 2.82 -11.92 1.91
CA LEU A 24 1.91 -10.95 1.32
C LEU A 24 1.51 -9.91 2.36
N TRP A 25 1.59 -8.64 1.97
CA TRP A 25 1.19 -7.51 2.77
C TRP A 25 -0.11 -6.92 2.24
N VAL A 26 -0.96 -6.46 3.16
CA VAL A 26 -2.21 -5.76 2.85
C VAL A 26 -2.24 -4.38 3.48
N ARG A 27 -2.87 -3.42 2.81
CA ARG A 27 -3.11 -2.08 3.34
C ARG A 27 -4.44 -1.53 2.83
N PRO A 28 -5.20 -0.72 3.62
CA PRO A 28 -6.40 -0.07 3.10
C PRO A 28 -6.07 0.72 1.84
N ALA A 29 -6.88 0.58 0.80
CA ALA A 29 -6.65 1.24 -0.49
C ALA A 29 -6.69 2.77 -0.35
N ALA A 30 -7.53 3.29 0.56
CA ALA A 30 -7.60 4.70 0.90
C ALA A 30 -6.25 5.26 1.38
N MET A 31 -5.44 4.45 2.07
CA MET A 31 -4.13 4.86 2.57
C MET A 31 -3.02 4.75 1.53
N TRP A 32 -3.25 4.06 0.41
CA TRP A 32 -2.20 3.77 -0.56
C TRP A 32 -1.70 5.04 -1.26
N GLY A 33 -2.62 5.91 -1.67
CA GLY A 33 -2.30 7.17 -2.35
C GLY A 33 -2.00 8.36 -1.43
N GLU A 34 -1.98 8.15 -0.11
CA GLU A 34 -1.76 9.25 0.84
C GLU A 34 -0.33 9.80 0.79
N SER A 35 -0.20 11.09 1.11
CA SER A 35 1.10 11.67 1.43
C SER A 35 1.45 11.42 2.89
N VAL A 36 2.74 11.24 3.19
CA VAL A 36 3.22 10.91 4.53
C VAL A 36 4.38 11.79 4.92
N GLU A 37 4.45 12.11 6.21
CA GLU A 37 5.59 12.77 6.83
C GLU A 37 6.35 11.77 7.70
N ARG A 38 7.60 11.50 7.37
CA ARG A 38 8.44 10.54 8.11
C ARG A 38 9.91 10.81 7.88
N ASP A 39 10.72 10.87 8.95
CA ASP A 39 12.19 10.93 8.85
C ASP A 39 12.71 12.02 7.89
N GLY A 40 12.05 13.20 7.87
CA GLY A 40 12.37 14.31 6.97
C GLY A 40 11.83 14.20 5.55
N TYR A 41 11.16 13.09 5.20
CA TYR A 41 10.43 12.91 3.95
C TYR A 41 9.00 13.43 4.08
N SER A 42 8.53 14.18 3.06
CA SER A 42 7.13 14.57 2.88
C SER A 42 6.75 14.36 1.41
N GLY A 43 5.84 13.42 1.15
CA GLY A 43 5.47 13.05 -0.21
C GLY A 43 4.62 11.78 -0.29
N PRO A 44 4.35 11.28 -1.51
CA PRO A 44 3.53 10.09 -1.72
C PRO A 44 4.07 8.88 -0.95
N ARG A 45 3.20 8.18 -0.24
CA ARG A 45 3.57 6.99 0.53
C ARG A 45 4.21 5.89 -0.32
N PHE A 46 3.74 5.74 -1.55
CA PHE A 46 4.30 4.83 -2.53
C PHE A 46 4.49 5.60 -3.83
N THR A 47 5.65 5.41 -4.47
CA THR A 47 5.95 5.96 -5.80
C THR A 47 6.11 4.79 -6.75
N ALA A 48 5.40 4.84 -7.89
CA ALA A 48 5.62 3.87 -8.95
C ALA A 48 7.02 4.10 -9.54
N ILE A 49 7.79 3.03 -9.65
CA ILE A 49 9.08 3.06 -10.36
C ILE A 49 8.74 2.66 -11.81
N GLU A 50 9.05 3.55 -12.76
CA GLU A 50 8.98 3.23 -14.18
C GLU A 50 10.15 2.30 -14.54
N ASP A 51 9.93 1.37 -15.46
CA ASP A 51 10.96 0.44 -15.97
C ASP A 51 11.82 1.11 -17.06
#